data_AF-A0A3B8Q5T5-F1
#
_entry.id   AF-A0A3B8Q5T5-F1
#
_cell.length_a   1.000
_cell.length_b   1.000
_cell.length_c   1.000
_cell.angle_alpha   90.00
_cell.angle_beta   90.00
_cell.angle_gamma   90.00
#
_symmetry.space_group_name_H-M   'P 1'
#
loop_
_entity.id
_entity.type
_entity.pdbx_description
1 polymer ?
#
loop_
_entity_poly.entity_id
_entity_poly.type
_entity_poly.pdbx_seq_one_letter_code
_entity_poly.pdbx_strand_id
1 'polypeptide(L)'
;MGNLPAFLESNWFNVVQSVGIVASLVFTAITIRRDSKSHRMTALLALEEQHRELWSELHRRPELGRILSAEVDLVANPITTAEKEFLNTVFVHFCIGWRLAKEHKVLSVEDLRRDLWDFVLKPIPSQVWHETKNTRERAFVRFAAEALANGDRKRG
;
A
#
# COMPACT_ATOMS: atom_id res chain seq x y z
N MET A 1 44.80 -3.04 -40.73
CA MET A 1 44.55 -2.12 -39.60
C MET A 1 43.86 -0.89 -40.17
N GLY A 2 42.56 -0.75 -39.96
CA GLY A 2 41.76 0.29 -40.60
C GLY A 2 42.17 1.69 -40.12
N ASN A 3 42.27 2.65 -41.05
CA ASN A 3 42.53 4.05 -40.76
C ASN A 3 41.33 4.68 -40.00
N LEU A 4 41.24 4.38 -38.71
CA LEU A 4 40.40 5.05 -37.72
C LEU A 4 40.37 6.59 -37.88
N PRO A 5 41.50 7.29 -38.10
CA PRO A 5 41.48 8.75 -38.30
C PRO A 5 40.67 9.18 -39.54
N ALA A 6 40.84 8.53 -40.69
CA ALA A 6 40.10 8.87 -41.92
C ALA A 6 38.59 8.52 -41.81
N PHE A 7 38.27 7.46 -41.08
CA PHE A 7 36.88 7.10 -40.79
C PHE A 7 36.22 8.11 -39.85
N LEU A 8 36.95 8.58 -38.82
CA LEU A 8 36.47 9.60 -37.89
C LEU A 8 36.24 10.94 -38.60
N GLU A 9 37.14 11.41 -39.45
CA GLU A 9 36.95 12.67 -40.19
C GLU A 9 35.71 12.65 -41.10
N SER A 10 35.44 11.51 -41.75
CA SER A 10 34.29 11.35 -42.64
C SER A 10 32.97 11.06 -41.93
N ASN A 11 33.01 10.47 -40.72
CA ASN A 11 31.81 10.03 -39.98
C ASN A 11 31.63 10.71 -38.61
N TRP A 12 32.39 11.78 -38.31
CA TRP A 12 32.38 12.41 -36.98
C TRP A 12 30.97 12.82 -36.55
N PHE A 13 30.17 13.36 -37.48
CA PHE A 13 28.79 13.76 -37.22
C PHE A 13 27.91 12.56 -36.85
N ASN A 14 28.02 11.45 -37.59
CA ASN A 14 27.27 10.21 -37.30
C ASN A 14 27.68 9.61 -35.96
N VAL A 15 28.97 9.68 -35.61
CA VAL A 15 29.49 9.22 -34.31
C VAL A 15 28.91 10.07 -33.18
N VAL A 16 28.97 11.40 -33.29
CA VAL A 16 28.42 12.32 -32.28
C VAL A 16 26.90 12.16 -32.15
N GLN A 17 26.19 12.04 -33.27
CA GLN A 17 24.74 11.83 -33.27
C GLN A 17 24.37 10.50 -32.60
N SER A 18 25.05 9.40 -32.93
CA SER A 18 24.79 8.09 -32.34
C SER A 18 25.09 8.09 -30.84
N VAL A 19 26.20 8.70 -30.42
CA VAL A 19 26.54 8.88 -29.00
C VAL A 19 25.47 9.72 -28.30
N GLY A 20 24.98 10.78 -28.92
CA GLY A 20 23.91 11.61 -28.38
C GLY A 20 22.59 10.84 -28.19
N ILE A 21 22.20 10.02 -29.16
CA ILE A 21 21.01 9.16 -29.06
C ILE A 21 21.17 8.15 -27.92
N VAL A 22 22.30 7.44 -27.86
CA VAL A 22 22.55 6.47 -26.78
C VAL A 22 22.58 7.15 -25.41
N ALA A 23 23.26 8.29 -25.29
CA ALA A 23 23.36 9.04 -24.03
C ALA A 23 21.99 9.54 -23.57
N SER A 24 21.16 10.08 -24.48
CA SER A 24 19.81 10.53 -24.13
C SER A 24 18.89 9.39 -23.69
N LEU A 25 18.96 8.22 -24.33
CA LEU A 25 18.18 7.05 -23.91
C LEU A 25 18.60 6.55 -22.52
N VAL A 26 19.91 6.48 -22.25
CA VAL A 26 20.43 6.10 -20.93
C VAL A 26 20.03 7.13 -19.86
N PHE A 27 20.15 8.42 -20.17
CA PHE A 27 19.73 9.49 -19.27
C PHE A 27 18.24 9.43 -18.96
N THR A 28 17.40 9.21 -19.97
CA THR A 28 15.94 9.01 -19.81
C THR A 28 15.66 7.78 -18.96
N ALA A 29 16.32 6.66 -19.21
CA ALA A 29 16.15 5.45 -18.41
C ALA A 29 16.55 5.64 -16.93
N ILE A 30 17.65 6.34 -16.67
CA ILE A 30 18.10 6.68 -15.30
C ILE A 30 17.11 7.64 -14.63
N THR A 31 16.64 8.66 -15.36
CA THR A 31 15.67 9.64 -14.85
C THR A 31 14.37 8.96 -14.48
N ILE A 32 13.80 8.13 -15.37
CA ILE A 32 12.57 7.35 -15.10
C ILE A 32 12.75 6.44 -13.88
N ARG A 33 13.90 5.78 -13.74
CA ARG A 33 14.18 4.92 -12.58
C ARG A 33 14.28 5.71 -11.28
N ARG A 34 14.94 6.88 -11.29
CA ARG A 34 15.05 7.76 -10.12
C ARG A 34 13.69 8.34 -9.74
N ASP A 35 12.92 8.77 -10.72
CA ASP A 35 11.57 9.30 -10.55
C ASP A 35 10.64 8.25 -9.92
N SER A 36 10.67 7.02 -10.44
CA SER A 36 9.95 5.88 -9.84
C SER A 36 10.35 5.60 -8.39
N LYS A 37 11.64 5.76 -8.03
CA LYS A 37 12.12 5.59 -6.65
C LYS A 37 11.63 6.73 -5.74
N SER A 38 11.65 7.96 -6.25
CA SER A 38 11.15 9.14 -5.52
C SER A 38 9.67 9.00 -5.20
N HIS A 39 8.85 8.63 -6.20
CA HIS A 39 7.42 8.41 -6.00
C HIS A 39 7.10 7.33 -4.96
N ARG A 40 7.86 6.24 -4.94
CA ARG A 40 7.71 5.19 -3.91
C ARG A 40 8.01 5.71 -2.51
N MET A 41 9.07 6.52 -2.35
CA MET A 41 9.41 7.12 -1.06
C MET A 41 8.33 8.09 -0.58
N THR A 42 7.83 8.96 -1.47
CA THR A 42 6.73 9.86 -1.14
C THR A 42 5.46 9.10 -0.77
N ALA A 43 5.14 8.01 -1.47
CA ALA A 43 3.99 7.17 -1.16
C ALA A 43 4.12 6.49 0.22
N LEU A 44 5.32 6.03 0.59
CA LEU A 44 5.60 5.49 1.92
C LEU A 44 5.39 6.53 3.01
N LEU A 45 6.02 7.69 2.87
CA LEU A 45 5.92 8.77 3.86
C LEU A 45 4.47 9.24 4.04
N ALA A 46 3.71 9.34 2.95
CA ALA A 46 2.30 9.68 3.02
C ALA A 46 1.48 8.61 3.75
N LEU A 47 1.78 7.33 3.53
CA LEU A 47 1.10 6.23 4.22
C LEU A 47 1.45 6.20 5.72
N GLU A 48 2.71 6.44 6.07
CA GLU A 48 3.15 6.53 7.47
C GLU A 48 2.48 7.70 8.20
N GLU A 49 2.36 8.86 7.57
CA GLU A 49 1.67 10.01 8.17
C GLU A 49 0.18 9.72 8.39
N GLN A 50 -0.51 9.15 7.39
CA GLN A 50 -1.90 8.71 7.55
C GLN A 50 -2.07 7.68 8.67
N HIS A 51 -1.14 6.73 8.76
CA HIS A 51 -1.16 5.72 9.82
C HIS A 51 -1.02 6.39 11.20
N ARG A 52 -0.05 7.29 11.36
CA ARG A 52 0.17 8.04 12.60
C ARG A 52 -1.05 8.88 12.97
N GLU A 53 -1.70 9.51 12.00
CA GLU A 53 -2.91 10.30 12.21
C GLU A 53 -4.06 9.44 12.73
N LEU A 54 -4.34 8.29 12.10
CA LEU A 54 -5.39 7.35 12.53
C LEU A 54 -5.18 6.87 13.96
N TRP A 55 -3.95 6.47 14.31
CA TRP A 55 -3.68 6.03 15.67
C TRP A 55 -3.69 7.19 16.65
N SER A 56 -3.23 8.38 16.26
CA SER A 56 -3.34 9.55 17.12
C SER A 56 -4.79 9.90 17.42
N GLU A 57 -5.70 9.76 16.44
CA GLU A 57 -7.12 9.95 16.66
C GLU A 57 -7.68 8.90 17.62
N LEU A 58 -7.36 7.63 17.41
CA LEU A 58 -7.79 6.53 18.28
C LEU A 58 -7.40 6.77 19.75
N HIS A 59 -6.17 7.23 19.99
CA HIS A 59 -5.68 7.50 21.35
C HIS A 59 -6.29 8.77 21.97
N ARG A 60 -6.68 9.76 21.15
CA ARG A 60 -7.30 11.00 21.63
C ARG A 60 -8.78 10.85 21.97
N ARG A 61 -9.45 9.87 21.36
CA ARG A 61 -10.90 9.67 21.45
C ARG A 61 -11.22 8.48 22.35
N PRO A 62 -11.48 8.69 23.65
CA PRO A 62 -11.72 7.60 24.59
C PRO A 62 -12.93 6.73 24.20
N GLU A 63 -13.90 7.28 23.48
CA GLU A 63 -15.06 6.54 22.97
C GLU A 63 -14.71 5.45 21.95
N LEU A 64 -13.51 5.50 21.35
CA LEU A 64 -13.00 4.49 20.43
C LEU A 64 -12.15 3.42 21.13
N GLY A 65 -11.92 3.54 22.45
CA GLY A 65 -10.95 2.73 23.19
C GLY A 65 -11.21 1.23 23.16
N ARG A 66 -12.46 0.80 22.93
CA ARG A 66 -12.83 -0.61 22.88
C ARG A 66 -12.65 -1.26 21.50
N ILE A 67 -12.33 -0.50 20.45
CA ILE A 67 -12.13 -1.04 19.08
C ILE A 67 -11.05 -2.14 19.05
N LEU A 68 -10.01 -1.98 19.86
CA LEU A 68 -8.88 -2.90 19.90
C LEU A 68 -9.06 -4.04 20.92
N SER A 69 -10.13 -4.01 21.73
CA SER A 69 -10.39 -5.00 22.78
C SER A 69 -10.69 -6.38 22.19
N ALA A 70 -10.15 -7.43 22.79
CA ALA A 70 -10.42 -8.81 22.39
C ALA A 70 -11.80 -9.30 22.87
N GLU A 71 -12.30 -8.72 23.97
CA GLU A 71 -13.56 -9.10 24.60
C GLU A 71 -14.45 -7.85 24.74
N VAL A 72 -15.61 -7.87 24.09
CA VAL A 72 -16.62 -6.80 24.16
C VAL A 72 -18.00 -7.44 24.08
N ASP A 73 -18.90 -7.05 24.99
CA ASP A 73 -20.31 -7.43 24.91
C ASP A 73 -21.05 -6.47 23.96
N LEU A 74 -21.24 -6.91 22.72
CA LEU A 74 -21.94 -6.15 21.68
C LEU A 74 -23.46 -6.16 21.84
N VAL A 75 -24.01 -7.03 22.69
CA VAL A 75 -25.45 -7.07 23.00
C VAL A 75 -25.78 -5.98 24.01
N ALA A 76 -25.01 -5.93 25.10
CA ALA A 76 -25.18 -4.89 26.12
C ALA A 76 -24.69 -3.51 25.64
N ASN A 77 -23.63 -3.47 24.84
CA ASN A 77 -23.03 -2.23 24.33
C ASN A 77 -22.90 -2.30 22.81
N PRO A 78 -23.95 -1.92 22.05
CA PRO A 78 -23.92 -1.91 20.59
C PRO A 78 -22.78 -1.06 20.02
N ILE A 79 -22.32 -1.38 18.82
CA ILE A 79 -21.31 -0.59 18.10
C ILE A 79 -21.84 0.83 17.87
N THR A 80 -21.04 1.82 18.26
CA THR A 80 -21.41 3.23 18.11
C THR A 80 -21.15 3.71 16.69
N THR A 81 -21.83 4.80 16.30
CA THR A 81 -21.58 5.47 15.02
C THR A 81 -20.12 5.92 14.89
N ALA A 82 -19.53 6.47 15.96
CA ALA A 82 -18.14 6.93 15.99
C ALA A 82 -17.16 5.80 15.65
N GLU A 83 -17.35 4.61 16.23
CA GLU A 83 -16.49 3.45 15.95
C GLU A 83 -16.66 2.94 14.52
N LYS A 84 -17.90 2.92 14.02
CA LYS A 84 -18.19 2.51 12.65
C LYS A 84 -17.55 3.44 11.63
N GLU A 85 -17.65 4.75 11.84
CA GLU A 85 -17.02 5.77 11.00
C GLU A 85 -15.50 5.64 11.01
N PHE A 86 -14.89 5.56 12.20
CA PHE A 86 -13.45 5.36 12.34
C PHE A 86 -12.99 4.09 11.63
N LEU A 87 -13.67 2.97 11.84
CA LEU A 87 -13.34 1.69 11.20
C LEU A 87 -13.49 1.72 9.69
N ASN A 88 -14.47 2.44 9.16
CA ASN A 88 -14.57 2.65 7.72
C ASN A 88 -13.34 3.35 7.16
N THR A 89 -12.83 4.39 7.84
CA THR A 89 -11.58 5.06 7.47
C THR A 89 -10.38 4.11 7.55
N VAL A 90 -10.27 3.30 8.60
CA VAL A 90 -9.21 2.29 8.74
C VAL A 90 -9.25 1.28 7.59
N PHE A 91 -10.43 0.80 7.20
CA PHE A 91 -10.55 -0.12 6.06
C PHE A 91 -10.20 0.52 4.72
N VAL A 92 -10.46 1.81 4.53
CA VAL A 92 -9.97 2.57 3.37
C VAL A 92 -8.45 2.62 3.38
N HIS A 93 -7.83 2.88 4.54
CA HIS A 93 -6.37 2.88 4.69
C HIS A 93 -5.75 1.50 4.36
N PHE A 94 -6.34 0.39 4.82
CA PHE A 94 -5.93 -0.95 4.40
C PHE A 94 -6.05 -1.18 2.89
N CYS A 95 -7.12 -0.67 2.26
CA CYS A 95 -7.30 -0.78 0.81
C CYS A 95 -6.20 -0.01 0.05
N ILE A 96 -5.85 1.20 0.50
CA ILE A 96 -4.77 2.01 -0.07
C ILE A 96 -3.43 1.30 0.11
N GLY A 97 -3.12 0.83 1.32
CA GLY A 97 -1.91 0.07 1.62
C GLY A 97 -1.80 -1.18 0.74
N TRP A 98 -2.91 -1.89 0.50
CA TRP A 98 -2.96 -3.06 -0.37
C TRP A 98 -2.68 -2.72 -1.83
N ARG A 99 -3.24 -1.62 -2.37
CA ARG A 99 -2.92 -1.16 -3.73
C ARG A 99 -1.44 -0.81 -3.87
N LEU A 100 -0.88 -0.09 -2.90
CA LEU A 100 0.54 0.27 -2.88
C LEU A 100 1.45 -0.98 -2.80
N ALA A 101 1.07 -1.97 -1.99
CA ALA A 101 1.77 -3.25 -1.89
C ALA A 101 1.73 -4.02 -3.22
N LYS A 102 0.53 -4.14 -3.81
CA LYS A 102 0.28 -4.94 -5.02
C LYS A 102 0.90 -4.33 -6.28
N GLU A 103 0.73 -3.03 -6.48
CA GLU A 103 1.08 -2.35 -7.75
C GLU A 103 2.49 -1.79 -7.73
N HIS A 104 2.92 -1.25 -6.59
CA HIS A 104 4.19 -0.53 -6.49
C HIS A 104 5.27 -1.26 -5.69
N LYS A 105 4.93 -2.41 -5.07
CA LYS A 105 5.81 -3.18 -4.18
C LYS A 105 6.41 -2.31 -3.08
N VAL A 106 5.61 -1.36 -2.62
CA VAL A 106 6.00 -0.38 -1.59
C VAL A 106 5.97 -1.04 -0.22
N LEU A 107 5.01 -1.93 0.00
CA LEU A 107 4.86 -2.75 1.19
C LEU A 107 4.84 -4.24 0.85
N SER A 108 5.08 -5.07 1.87
CA SER A 108 4.88 -6.51 1.80
C SER A 108 3.39 -6.85 1.82
N VAL A 109 2.93 -7.56 0.79
CA VAL A 109 1.54 -8.06 0.72
C VAL A 109 1.27 -9.08 1.82
N GLU A 110 2.28 -9.85 2.25
CA GLU A 110 2.13 -10.85 3.31
C GLU A 110 2.01 -10.22 4.69
N ASP A 111 2.77 -9.16 4.96
CA ASP A 111 2.67 -8.45 6.24
C ASP A 111 1.31 -7.76 6.35
N LEU A 112 0.86 -7.10 5.27
CA LEU A 112 -0.47 -6.50 5.23
C LEU A 112 -1.59 -7.55 5.39
N ARG A 113 -1.39 -8.75 4.86
CA ARG A 113 -2.34 -9.87 5.04
C ARG A 113 -2.46 -10.25 6.51
N ARG A 114 -1.33 -10.33 7.23
CA ARG A 114 -1.29 -10.64 8.66
C ARG A 114 -1.94 -9.52 9.47
N ASP A 115 -1.57 -8.27 9.22
CA ASP A 115 -2.12 -7.11 9.94
C ASP A 115 -3.64 -7.01 9.78
N LEU A 116 -4.14 -7.22 8.55
CA LEU A 116 -5.58 -7.23 8.28
C LEU A 116 -6.28 -8.38 9.01
N TRP A 117 -5.67 -9.57 9.03
CA TRP A 117 -6.23 -10.71 9.75
C TRP A 117 -6.30 -10.45 11.26
N ASP A 118 -5.20 -10.03 11.88
CA ASP A 118 -5.12 -9.71 13.32
C ASP A 118 -6.12 -8.62 13.71
N PHE A 119 -6.32 -7.63 12.84
CA PHE A 119 -7.25 -6.53 13.07
C PHE A 119 -8.71 -6.98 12.98
N VAL A 120 -9.08 -7.68 11.90
CA VAL A 120 -10.46 -8.13 11.66
C VAL A 120 -10.88 -9.25 12.61
N LEU A 121 -9.94 -9.95 13.23
CA LEU A 121 -10.23 -10.96 14.26
C LEU A 121 -10.89 -10.36 15.51
N LYS A 122 -10.74 -9.06 15.75
CA LYS A 122 -11.33 -8.37 16.90
C LYS A 122 -12.85 -8.20 16.72
N PRO A 123 -13.65 -8.25 17.81
CA PRO A 123 -15.12 -8.28 17.71
C PRO A 123 -15.72 -7.12 16.91
N ILE A 124 -15.34 -5.88 17.23
CA ILE A 124 -15.90 -4.67 16.60
C ILE A 124 -15.43 -4.55 15.13
N PRO A 125 -14.12 -4.64 14.81
CA PRO A 125 -13.67 -4.65 13.42
C PRO A 125 -14.33 -5.75 12.56
N SER A 126 -14.48 -6.96 13.10
CA SER A 126 -15.12 -8.08 12.40
C SER A 126 -16.55 -7.76 11.98
N GLN A 127 -17.34 -7.25 12.94
CA GLN A 127 -18.74 -6.91 12.71
C GLN A 127 -18.87 -5.79 11.67
N VAL A 128 -18.11 -4.71 11.82
CA VAL A 128 -18.13 -3.60 10.86
C VAL A 128 -17.65 -4.04 9.48
N TRP A 129 -16.63 -4.90 9.39
CA TRP A 129 -16.19 -5.49 8.12
C TRP A 129 -17.33 -6.27 7.46
N HIS A 130 -18.05 -7.12 8.20
CA HIS A 130 -19.14 -7.91 7.66
C HIS A 130 -20.27 -7.03 7.10
N GLU A 131 -20.63 -5.97 7.82
CA GLU A 131 -21.67 -5.01 7.42
C GLU A 131 -21.30 -4.20 6.16
N THR A 132 -20.02 -3.90 5.99
CA THR A 132 -19.59 -2.86 5.05
C THR A 132 -18.72 -3.38 3.90
N LYS A 133 -18.26 -4.64 3.91
CA LYS A 133 -17.41 -5.21 2.86
C LYS A 133 -18.00 -5.09 1.45
N ASN A 134 -19.33 -5.15 1.31
CA ASN A 134 -20.00 -5.14 0.00
C ASN A 134 -19.95 -3.77 -0.69
N THR A 135 -19.64 -2.69 0.03
CA THR A 135 -19.48 -1.34 -0.55
C THR A 135 -18.04 -1.05 -0.99
N ARG A 136 -17.11 -1.96 -0.69
CA ARG A 136 -15.67 -1.78 -0.95
C ARG A 136 -15.28 -2.34 -2.30
N GLU A 137 -14.06 -2.01 -2.72
CA GLU A 137 -13.49 -2.53 -3.95
C GLU A 137 -13.46 -4.07 -3.94
N ARG A 138 -14.09 -4.69 -4.94
CA ARG A 138 -14.22 -6.16 -5.02
C ARG A 138 -12.88 -6.90 -4.97
N ALA A 139 -11.82 -6.34 -5.55
CA ALA A 139 -10.51 -6.97 -5.55
C ALA A 139 -9.86 -6.96 -4.16
N PHE A 140 -10.02 -5.87 -3.40
CA PHE A 140 -9.60 -5.80 -2.01
C PHE A 140 -10.40 -6.76 -1.13
N VAL A 141 -11.71 -6.86 -1.34
CA VAL A 141 -12.58 -7.81 -0.60
C VAL A 141 -12.14 -9.25 -0.82
N ARG A 142 -11.73 -9.63 -2.04
CA ARG A 142 -11.16 -10.97 -2.32
C ARG A 142 -9.85 -11.20 -1.58
N PHE A 143 -8.94 -10.22 -1.61
CA PHE A 143 -7.70 -10.29 -0.85
C PHE A 143 -7.95 -10.48 0.65
N ALA A 144 -8.89 -9.72 1.22
CA ALA A 144 -9.29 -9.85 2.61
C ALA A 144 -9.91 -11.22 2.92
N ALA A 145 -10.79 -11.73 2.05
CA ALA A 145 -11.37 -13.06 2.22
C ALA A 145 -10.30 -14.17 2.23
N GLU A 146 -9.30 -14.08 1.35
CA GLU A 146 -8.14 -14.98 1.34
C GLU A 146 -7.30 -14.85 2.61
N ALA A 147 -7.08 -13.62 3.10
CA ALA A 147 -6.37 -13.37 4.36
C ALA A 147 -7.06 -14.06 5.54
N LEU A 148 -8.38 -13.91 5.63
CA LEU A 148 -9.20 -14.49 6.70
C LEU A 148 -9.22 -16.02 6.65
N ALA A 149 -9.42 -16.60 5.47
CA ALA A 149 -9.41 -18.06 5.30
C ALA A 149 -8.03 -18.71 5.57
N ASN A 150 -6.93 -17.98 5.31
CA ASN A 150 -5.57 -18.47 5.56
C ASN A 150 -5.21 -18.46 7.04
N GLY A 151 -5.65 -17.44 7.78
CA GLY A 151 -5.36 -17.35 9.21
C GLY A 151 -6.07 -18.44 10.03
N ASP A 152 -7.30 -18.79 9.67
CA ASP A 152 -8.05 -19.89 10.32
C ASP A 152 -7.34 -21.24 10.16
N ARG A 153 -6.73 -21.49 8.99
CA ARG A 153 -5.97 -22.73 8.72
C ARG A 153 -4.67 -22.87 9.50
N LYS A 154 -4.09 -21.78 10.00
CA LYS A 154 -2.88 -21.82 10.85
C LYS A 154 -3.22 -22.01 12.34
N ARG A 155 -4.51 -21.98 12.70
CA ARG A 155 -5.00 -22.09 14.08
C ARG A 155 -5.55 -23.48 14.44
N GLY A 156 -5.94 -24.28 13.44
CA GLY A 156 -6.35 -25.68 13.60
C GLY A 156 -5.19 -26.64 13.36
#